data_AF-A0A381ECN4-F1
#
_entry.id   AF-A0A381ECN4-F1
#
_cell.length_a   1.000
_cell.length_b   1.000
_cell.length_c   1.000
_cell.angle_alpha   90.00
_cell.angle_beta   90.00
_cell.angle_gamma   90.00
#
_symmetry.space_group_name_H-M   'P 1'
#
loop_
_entity.id
_entity.type
_entity.pdbx_description
1 polymer ?
#
loop_
_entity_poly.entity_id
_entity_poly.type
_entity_poly.pdbx_seq_one_letter_code
_entity_poly.pdbx_strand_id
1 'polypeptide(L)'
;MDTTCFGRKWGVMVLYDACSKRALTVTATERETNALYMQAVAASREKGVVIQSIICDGRSGLLQAFLGIPAQICQFHQIKIIVRHLSRKPKSPAAQALRALSLTLTDTTQAAFGEALKGW
;
A
#
# COMPACT_ATOMS: atom_id res chain seq x y z
N MET A 1 0.75 3.69 5.79
CA MET A 1 -0.59 3.67 6.41
C MET A 1 -1.28 2.43 5.93
N ASP A 2 -1.73 1.58 6.84
CA ASP A 2 -2.39 0.32 6.50
C ASP A 2 -3.52 0.09 7.51
N THR A 3 -4.63 -0.47 7.05
CA THR A 3 -5.72 -0.89 7.92
C THR A 3 -5.97 -2.39 7.81
N THR A 4 -5.65 -3.11 8.89
CA THR A 4 -5.99 -4.52 8.99
C THR A 4 -7.39 -4.68 9.59
N CYS A 5 -8.33 -5.25 8.83
CA CYS A 5 -9.69 -5.53 9.30
C CYS A 5 -9.82 -6.98 9.81
N PHE A 6 -10.37 -7.14 11.01
CA PHE A 6 -10.65 -8.42 11.66
C PHE A 6 -12.14 -8.78 11.50
N GLY A 7 -12.44 -9.50 10.41
CA GLY A 7 -13.81 -9.82 10.03
C GLY A 7 -14.58 -8.56 9.59
N ARG A 8 -15.87 -8.50 9.93
CA ARG A 8 -16.75 -7.34 9.62
C ARG A 8 -17.00 -6.42 10.83
N LYS A 9 -16.25 -6.62 11.92
CA LYS A 9 -16.56 -6.01 13.22
C LYS A 9 -15.66 -4.82 13.55
N TRP A 10 -14.36 -4.94 13.31
CA TRP A 10 -13.38 -3.90 13.62
C TRP A 10 -12.08 -4.14 12.87
N GLY A 11 -11.17 -3.17 12.94
CA GLY A 11 -9.84 -3.19 12.37
C GLY A 11 -8.89 -2.26 13.12
N VAL A 12 -7.62 -2.31 12.75
CA VAL A 12 -6.56 -1.45 13.28
C VAL A 12 -5.93 -0.69 12.13
N MET A 13 -5.96 0.63 12.22
CA MET A 13 -5.20 1.51 11.34
C MET A 13 -3.87 1.87 11.99
N VAL A 14 -2.78 1.72 11.25
CA VAL A 14 -1.43 2.08 11.69
C VAL A 14 -0.85 3.15 10.78
N LEU A 15 -0.41 4.27 11.36
CA LEU A 15 0.45 5.24 10.72
C LEU A 15 1.87 5.00 11.25
N TYR A 16 2.78 4.71 10.33
CA TYR A 16 4.15 4.36 10.66
C TYR A 16 5.09 5.33 9.94
N ASP A 17 6.02 5.91 10.68
CA ASP A 17 7.08 6.73 10.12
C ASP A 17 8.24 5.83 9.67
N ALA A 18 8.44 5.78 8.35
CA ALA A 18 9.47 4.98 7.74
C ALA A 18 10.89 5.50 8.03
N CYS A 19 11.06 6.78 8.40
CA CYS A 19 12.36 7.38 8.71
C CYS A 19 12.79 7.01 10.13
N SER A 20 11.96 7.31 11.13
CA SER A 20 12.28 6.99 12.54
C SER A 20 12.03 5.53 12.92
N LYS A 21 11.39 4.75 12.04
CA LYS A 21 10.97 3.36 12.30
C LYS A 21 10.00 3.20 13.48
N ARG A 22 9.13 4.19 13.69
CA ARG A 22 8.17 4.21 14.80
C ARG A 22 6.73 4.35 14.32
N ALA A 23 5.82 3.72 15.06
CA ALA A 23 4.40 3.99 14.90
C ALA A 23 4.10 5.41 15.40
N LEU A 24 3.51 6.24 14.55
CA LEU A 24 3.02 7.58 14.89
C LEU A 24 1.67 7.47 15.61
N THR A 25 0.77 6.64 15.08
CA THR A 25 -0.53 6.36 15.69
C THR A 25 -0.97 4.93 15.40
N VAL A 26 -1.66 4.33 16.37
CA VAL A 26 -2.34 3.04 16.24
C VAL A 26 -3.77 3.25 16.74
N THR A 27 -4.75 3.05 15.86
CA THR A 27 -6.15 3.38 16.17
C THR A 27 -7.04 2.21 15.78
N ALA A 28 -7.91 1.79 16.71
CA ALA A 28 -8.99 0.86 16.39
C ALA A 28 -10.08 1.57 15.58
N THR A 29 -10.58 0.92 14.53
CA THR A 29 -11.64 1.42 13.66
C THR A 29 -12.70 0.36 13.47
N GLU A 30 -13.97 0.73 13.42
CA GLU A 30 -15.05 -0.20 13.08
C GLU A 30 -15.08 -0.51 11.59
N ARG A 31 -14.78 0.49 10.75
CA ARG A 31 -14.85 0.40 9.30
C ARG A 31 -13.77 1.24 8.65
N GLU A 32 -13.00 0.62 7.78
CA GLU A 32 -12.06 1.32 6.94
C GLU A 32 -12.77 2.24 5.92
N THR A 33 -12.42 3.53 5.92
CA THR A 33 -12.91 4.55 4.97
C THR A 33 -11.78 5.51 4.58
N ASN A 34 -11.86 6.12 3.39
CA ASN A 34 -10.85 7.11 2.96
C ASN A 34 -10.82 8.33 3.90
N ALA A 35 -11.95 8.68 4.52
CA ALA A 35 -12.03 9.77 5.49
C ALA A 35 -11.14 9.54 6.71
N LEU A 36 -11.04 8.29 7.21
CA LEU A 36 -10.16 7.97 8.34
C LEU A 36 -8.69 8.21 8.01
N TYR A 37 -8.26 7.86 6.80
CA TYR A 37 -6.90 8.13 6.36
C TYR A 37 -6.63 9.64 6.32
N MET A 38 -7.55 10.41 5.74
CA MET A 38 -7.43 11.88 5.66
C MET A 38 -7.37 12.53 7.05
N GLN A 39 -8.22 12.09 7.98
CA GLN A 39 -8.22 12.56 9.36
C GLN A 39 -6.91 12.23 10.07
N ALA A 40 -6.37 11.03 9.89
CA ALA A 40 -5.12 10.62 10.52
C ALA A 40 -3.90 11.42 9.97
N VAL A 41 -3.91 11.74 8.68
CA VAL A 41 -2.91 12.64 8.06
C VAL A 41 -3.03 14.05 8.60
N ALA A 42 -4.24 14.60 8.69
CA ALA A 42 -4.49 15.93 9.25
C ALA A 42 -4.01 16.02 10.71
N ALA A 43 -4.41 15.07 11.55
CA ALA A 43 -3.99 15.01 12.96
C ALA A 43 -2.46 14.84 13.11
N SER A 44 -1.79 14.17 12.17
CA SER A 44 -0.33 14.08 12.18
C SER A 44 0.32 15.43 11.87
N ARG A 45 -0.21 16.18 10.90
CA ARG A 45 0.26 17.52 10.55
C ARG A 45 0.05 18.52 11.69
N GLU A 46 -1.10 18.47 12.37
CA GLU A 46 -1.39 19.29 13.54
C GLU A 46 -0.37 19.08 14.67
N LYS A 47 0.17 17.86 14.80
CA LYS A 47 1.25 17.52 15.75
C LYS A 47 2.65 17.93 15.26
N GLY A 48 2.74 18.64 14.14
CA GLY A 48 4.01 19.09 13.55
C GLY A 48 4.74 18.04 12.71
N VAL A 49 4.10 16.92 12.36
CA VAL A 49 4.74 15.91 11.48
C VAL A 49 4.80 16.44 10.05
N VAL A 50 6.01 16.54 9.50
CA VAL A 50 6.24 16.87 8.09
C VAL A 50 6.14 15.62 7.24
N ILE A 51 5.06 15.50 6.48
CA ILE A 51 4.80 14.34 5.62
C ILE A 51 5.43 14.58 4.23
N GLN A 52 6.51 13.85 3.94
CA GLN A 52 7.21 13.92 2.64
C GLN A 52 6.49 13.10 1.55
N SER A 53 5.98 11.92 1.92
CA SER A 53 5.22 11.04 1.03
C SER A 53 4.35 10.08 1.86
N ILE A 54 3.36 9.47 1.21
CA ILE A 54 2.46 8.51 1.81
C ILE A 54 2.54 7.19 1.04
N ILE A 55 2.75 6.10 1.79
CA ILE A 55 2.55 4.74 1.29
C ILE A 55 1.28 4.21 1.95
N CYS A 56 0.27 3.87 1.16
CA CYS A 56 -1.03 3.44 1.69
C CYS A 56 -1.60 2.18 1.02
N ASP A 57 -2.76 1.75 1.50
CA ASP A 57 -3.49 0.63 0.91
C ASP A 57 -4.00 0.94 -0.49
N GLY A 58 -4.25 -0.13 -1.26
CA GLY A 58 -4.75 -0.05 -2.64
C GLY A 58 -6.24 0.22 -2.74
N ARG A 59 -6.79 1.05 -1.84
CA ARG A 59 -8.22 1.35 -1.79
C ARG A 59 -8.62 2.36 -2.86
N SER A 60 -9.73 2.11 -3.54
CA SER A 60 -10.25 3.01 -4.58
C SER A 60 -10.45 4.43 -4.05
N GLY A 61 -9.92 5.42 -4.78
CA GLY A 61 -10.02 6.84 -4.44
C GLY A 61 -9.09 7.30 -3.31
N LEU A 62 -8.30 6.41 -2.68
CA LEU A 62 -7.47 6.79 -1.54
C LEU A 62 -6.26 7.64 -1.96
N LEU A 63 -5.57 7.26 -3.04
CA LEU A 63 -4.45 8.06 -3.55
C LEU A 63 -4.89 9.46 -3.96
N GLN A 64 -6.05 9.58 -4.60
CA GLN A 64 -6.63 10.84 -5.03
C GLN A 64 -7.02 11.75 -3.86
N ALA A 65 -7.22 11.19 -2.67
CA ALA A 65 -7.54 11.96 -1.48
C ALA A 65 -6.33 12.79 -0.99
N PHE A 66 -5.10 12.36 -1.26
CA PHE A 66 -3.88 13.03 -0.79
C PHE A 66 -3.34 14.09 -1.77
N LEU A 67 -4.17 15.05 -2.15
CA LEU A 67 -3.77 16.13 -3.06
C LEU A 67 -2.56 16.91 -2.51
N GLY A 68 -1.53 17.06 -3.33
CA GLY A 68 -0.30 17.77 -2.98
C GLY A 68 0.70 17.00 -2.12
N ILE A 69 0.45 15.72 -1.82
CA ILE A 69 1.42 14.83 -1.16
C ILE A 69 1.72 13.68 -2.12
N PRO A 70 3.00 13.40 -2.45
CA PRO A 70 3.35 12.20 -3.19
C PRO A 70 2.80 10.96 -2.49
N ALA A 71 1.93 10.21 -3.16
CA ALA A 71 1.27 9.04 -2.61
C ALA A 71 1.44 7.84 -3.53
N GLN A 72 1.68 6.67 -2.94
CA GLN A 72 1.79 5.40 -3.65
C GLN A 72 1.10 4.27 -2.90
N ILE A 73 0.65 3.25 -3.64
CA ILE A 73 0.16 2.01 -3.04
C ILE A 73 1.36 1.23 -2.52
N CYS A 74 1.24 0.66 -1.31
CA CYS A 74 2.23 -0.25 -0.76
C CYS A 74 2.55 -1.38 -1.75
N GLN A 75 3.83 -1.58 -2.07
CA GLN A 75 4.28 -2.62 -3.01
C GLN A 75 3.84 -4.02 -2.56
N PHE A 76 3.78 -4.29 -1.26
CA PHE A 76 3.21 -5.54 -0.74
C PHE A 76 1.75 -5.73 -1.15
N HIS A 77 0.93 -4.68 -1.08
CA HIS A 77 -0.44 -4.70 -1.54
C HIS A 77 -0.53 -4.84 -3.07
N GLN A 78 0.35 -4.20 -3.82
CA GLN A 78 0.43 -4.36 -5.29
C GLN A 78 0.77 -5.81 -5.68
N ILE A 79 1.77 -6.42 -5.03
CA ILE A 79 2.14 -7.84 -5.24
C ILE A 79 0.94 -8.74 -4.90
N LYS A 80 0.27 -8.51 -3.77
CA LYS A 80 -0.93 -9.24 -3.37
C LYS A 80 -2.08 -9.03 -4.36
N ILE A 81 -2.17 -7.88 -5.04
CA ILE A 81 -3.08 -7.69 -6.17
C ILE A 81 -2.73 -8.65 -7.30
N ILE A 82 -1.51 -8.65 -7.78
CA ILE A 82 -1.14 -9.47 -8.94
C ILE A 82 -1.28 -10.97 -8.61
N VAL A 83 -0.73 -11.41 -7.47
CA VAL A 83 -0.71 -12.82 -7.07
C VAL A 83 -2.12 -13.39 -6.83
N ARG A 84 -3.11 -12.57 -6.44
CA ARG A 84 -4.50 -13.06 -6.27
C ARG A 84 -5.12 -13.56 -7.56
N HIS A 85 -4.66 -13.03 -8.71
CA HIS A 85 -5.13 -13.40 -10.03
C HIS A 85 -4.36 -14.58 -10.63
N LEU A 86 -3.32 -15.06 -9.94
CA LEU A 86 -2.55 -16.24 -10.31
C LEU A 86 -3.01 -17.46 -9.51
N SER A 87 -2.90 -18.65 -10.11
CA SER A 87 -3.04 -19.89 -9.34
C SER A 87 -1.94 -19.97 -8.28
N ARG A 88 -2.26 -20.48 -7.07
CA ARG A 88 -1.29 -20.64 -5.96
C ARG A 88 -0.02 -21.40 -6.37
N LYS A 89 -0.17 -22.40 -7.23
CA LYS A 89 0.92 -23.19 -7.84
C LYS A 89 0.77 -23.11 -9.35
N PRO A 90 1.24 -22.02 -9.99
CA PRO A 90 1.08 -21.84 -11.42
C PRO A 90 1.92 -22.90 -12.15
N LYS A 91 1.30 -23.63 -13.08
CA LYS A 91 2.00 -24.62 -13.92
C LYS A 91 2.48 -24.01 -15.24
N SER A 92 1.82 -22.95 -15.72
CA SER A 92 2.23 -22.31 -16.97
C SER A 92 3.50 -21.49 -16.76
N PRO A 93 4.47 -21.57 -17.69
CA PRO A 93 5.67 -20.74 -17.66
C PRO A 93 5.35 -19.24 -17.59
N ALA A 94 4.34 -18.78 -18.32
CA ALA A 94 3.92 -17.38 -18.31
C ALA A 94 3.47 -16.89 -16.92
N ALA A 95 2.69 -17.69 -16.18
CA ALA A 95 2.24 -17.31 -14.84
C ALA A 95 3.38 -17.44 -13.80
N GLN A 96 4.32 -18.37 -13.99
CA GLN A 96 5.54 -18.45 -13.18
C GLN A 96 6.42 -17.22 -13.39
N ALA A 97 6.62 -16.81 -14.65
CA ALA A 97 7.38 -15.62 -15.01
C ALA A 97 6.72 -14.34 -14.45
N LEU A 98 5.41 -14.16 -14.60
CA LEU A 98 4.71 -13.01 -14.03
C LEU A 98 4.82 -12.97 -12.51
N ARG A 99 4.71 -14.12 -11.84
CA ARG A 99 4.89 -14.21 -10.39
C ARG A 99 6.30 -13.81 -9.98
N ALA A 100 7.32 -14.33 -10.67
CA ALA A 100 8.71 -14.00 -10.40
C ALA A 100 8.97 -12.50 -10.61
N LEU A 101 8.51 -11.95 -11.73
CA LEU A 101 8.58 -10.52 -12.02
C LEU A 101 7.87 -9.69 -10.94
N SER A 102 6.66 -10.04 -10.55
CA SER A 102 5.92 -9.31 -9.51
C SER A 102 6.69 -9.22 -8.19
N LEU A 103 7.43 -10.27 -7.83
CA LEU A 103 8.22 -10.30 -6.60
C LEU A 103 9.45 -9.37 -6.66
N THR A 104 9.88 -8.91 -7.83
CA THR A 104 10.97 -7.92 -7.95
C THR A 104 10.50 -6.49 -7.71
N LEU A 105 9.20 -6.25 -7.51
CA LEU A 105 8.63 -4.90 -7.37
C LEU A 105 9.26 -4.10 -6.21
N THR A 106 9.71 -4.78 -5.15
CA THR A 106 10.32 -4.15 -3.97
C THR A 106 11.75 -3.67 -4.19
N ASP A 107 12.42 -4.23 -5.21
CA ASP A 107 13.86 -4.06 -5.45
C ASP A 107 14.15 -3.38 -6.80
N THR A 108 13.10 -2.89 -7.48
CA THR A 108 13.19 -2.28 -8.82
C THR A 108 12.59 -0.88 -8.84
N THR A 109 13.06 -0.06 -9.78
CA THR A 109 12.44 1.25 -10.06
C THR A 109 11.16 1.06 -10.87
N GLN A 110 10.26 2.04 -10.84
CA GLN A 110 9.06 2.04 -11.67
C GLN A 110 9.40 1.83 -13.16
N ALA A 111 10.43 2.50 -13.66
CA ALA A 111 10.85 2.40 -15.06
C ALA A 111 11.34 0.98 -15.39
N ALA A 112 12.26 0.43 -14.57
CA ALA A 112 12.82 -0.90 -14.79
C ALA A 112 11.74 -1.99 -14.72
N PHE A 113 10.85 -1.91 -13.72
CA PHE A 113 9.73 -2.84 -13.60
C PHE A 113 8.77 -2.72 -14.78
N GLY A 114 8.48 -1.49 -15.23
CA GLY A 114 7.61 -1.22 -16.36
C GLY A 114 8.15 -1.80 -17.67
N GLU A 115 9.44 -1.66 -17.93
CA GLU A 115 10.08 -2.27 -19.11
C GLU A 115 10.09 -3.80 -19.03
N ALA A 116 10.44 -4.36 -17.87
CA ALA A 116 10.41 -5.81 -17.68
C ALA A 116 8.99 -6.39 -17.83
N LEU A 117 7.95 -5.65 -17.40
CA LEU A 117 6.56 -6.03 -17.57
C LEU A 117 6.07 -5.95 -19.01
N LYS A 118 6.56 -4.99 -19.81
CA LYS A 118 6.25 -4.93 -21.25
C LYS A 118 6.89 -6.07 -22.04
N GLY A 119 8.04 -6.56 -21.57
CA GLY A 119 8.74 -7.70 -22.17
C GLY A 119 8.18 -9.06 -21.76
N TRP A 120 7.35 -9.11 -20.72
CA TRP A 120 6.61 -10.31 -20.31
C TRP A 120 5.32 -10.45 -21.12
#